data_AF-A0A377C3Y9-F1
#
_entry.id   AF-A0A377C3Y9-F1
#
_cell.length_a   1.000
_cell.length_b   1.000
_cell.length_c   1.000
_cell.angle_alpha   90.00
_cell.angle_beta   90.00
_cell.angle_gamma   90.00
#
_symmetry.space_group_name_H-M   'P 1'
#
loop_
_entity.id
_entity.type
_entity.pdbx_description
1 polymer ?
#
loop_
_entity_poly.entity_id
_entity_poly.type
_entity_poly.pdbx_seq_one_letter_code
_entity_poly.pdbx_strand_id
1 'polypeptide(L)'
;MAVATPDTGSFSTYADKAIGRWAGYTIGWLYWWFWVLVIPLEANIAAMILHSWVPGIPIWLFSLVITLALTGSNLLSVKKLRRI
;
A
#
# COMPACT_ATOMS: atom_id res chain seq x y z
N MET A 1 -14.56 5.22 21.38
CA MET A 1 -14.46 6.61 20.85
C MET A 1 -14.84 6.71 19.38
N ALA A 2 -14.52 5.74 18.50
CA ALA A 2 -14.96 5.71 17.09
C ALA A 2 -16.49 5.57 16.86
N VAL A 3 -17.28 5.30 17.90
CA VAL A 3 -18.75 5.23 17.86
C VAL A 3 -19.43 6.58 18.12
N ALA A 4 -18.72 7.56 18.71
CA ALA A 4 -19.33 8.79 19.20
C ALA A 4 -19.33 9.94 18.17
N THR A 5 -18.53 9.85 17.10
CA THR A 5 -18.48 10.84 16.01
C THR A 5 -18.39 10.08 14.68
N PRO A 6 -19.47 9.97 13.91
CA PRO A 6 -19.46 9.25 12.64
C PRO A 6 -18.86 10.17 11.57
N ASP A 7 -17.55 10.39 11.65
CA ASP A 7 -16.80 10.99 10.55
C ASP A 7 -16.13 9.87 9.75
N THR A 8 -16.33 9.87 8.44
CA THR A 8 -15.58 9.04 7.47
C THR A 8 -14.10 9.45 7.34
N GLY A 9 -13.64 10.37 8.18
CA GLY A 9 -12.26 10.84 8.23
C GLY A 9 -11.30 9.73 8.64
N SER A 10 -10.11 9.73 8.02
CA SER A 10 -8.99 8.84 8.35
C SER A 10 -8.62 8.95 9.83
N PHE A 11 -7.93 7.95 10.40
CA PHE A 11 -7.37 8.01 11.77
C PHE A 11 -6.61 9.32 12.06
N SER A 12 -6.03 9.93 11.03
CA SER A 12 -5.42 11.28 11.08
C SER A 12 -6.40 12.40 11.48
N THR A 13 -7.67 12.33 11.08
CA THR A 13 -8.71 13.31 11.41
C THR A 13 -9.09 13.26 12.90
N TYR A 14 -9.10 12.08 13.50
CA TYR A 14 -9.33 11.94 14.94
C TYR A 14 -8.15 12.49 15.74
N ALA A 15 -6.92 12.29 15.27
CA ALA A 15 -5.73 12.83 15.93
C ALA A 15 -5.60 14.36 15.77
N ASP A 16 -6.00 14.90 14.63
CA ASP A 16 -6.12 16.35 14.39
C ASP A 16 -7.07 16.99 15.42
N LYS A 17 -8.26 16.41 15.59
CA LYS A 17 -9.27 16.88 16.55
C LYS A 17 -8.87 16.71 18.01
N ALA A 18 -8.09 15.67 18.36
CA ALA A 18 -7.75 15.35 19.75
C ALA A 18 -6.50 16.08 20.26
N ILE A 19 -5.47 16.24 19.41
CA ILE A 19 -4.14 16.75 19.82
C ILE A 19 -3.76 18.03 19.05
N GLY A 20 -4.43 18.31 17.93
CA GLY A 20 -4.21 19.49 17.09
C GLY A 20 -3.72 19.14 15.69
N ARG A 21 -3.83 20.10 14.77
CA ARG A 21 -3.54 19.95 13.33
C ARG A 21 -2.19 19.31 12.98
N TRP A 22 -1.17 19.56 13.80
CA TRP A 22 0.16 18.97 13.60
C TRP A 22 0.21 17.46 13.85
N ALA A 23 -0.59 16.96 14.80
CA ALA A 23 -0.69 15.53 15.09
C ALA A 23 -1.38 14.76 13.96
N GLY A 24 -2.46 15.32 13.39
CA GLY A 24 -3.14 14.74 12.22
C GLY A 24 -2.21 14.61 11.01
N TYR A 25 -1.46 15.67 10.71
CA TYR A 25 -0.46 15.66 9.63
C TYR A 25 0.63 14.60 9.87
N THR A 26 1.20 14.56 11.08
CA THR A 26 2.28 13.62 11.43
C THR A 26 1.81 12.16 11.36
N ILE A 27 0.59 11.86 11.82
CA ILE A 27 0.03 10.50 11.78
C ILE A 27 -0.32 10.06 10.36
N GLY A 28 -0.86 10.96 9.55
CA GLY A 28 -1.01 10.71 8.12
C GLY A 28 0.33 10.39 7.47
N TRP A 29 1.39 11.11 7.86
CA TRP A 29 2.71 10.93 7.29
C TRP A 29 3.37 9.61 7.73
N LEU A 30 3.25 9.27 9.01
CA LEU A 30 3.71 8.00 9.58
C LEU A 30 2.97 6.80 8.98
N TYR A 31 1.67 6.92 8.72
CA TYR A 31 0.90 5.85 8.09
C TYR A 31 1.39 5.56 6.67
N TRP A 32 1.66 6.60 5.88
CA TRP A 32 2.23 6.41 4.56
C TRP A 32 3.65 5.80 4.63
N TRP A 33 4.50 6.29 5.54
CA TRP A 33 5.83 5.73 5.76
C TRP A 33 5.79 4.26 6.20
N PHE A 34 4.85 3.91 7.07
CA PHE A 34 4.63 2.53 7.49
C PHE A 34 4.37 1.62 6.29
N TRP A 35 3.51 2.03 5.36
CA TRP A 35 3.27 1.27 4.14
C TRP A 35 4.48 1.22 3.19
N VAL A 36 5.22 2.32 3.06
CA VAL A 36 6.47 2.37 2.28
C VAL A 36 7.53 1.43 2.84
N LEU A 37 7.52 1.14 4.15
CA LEU A 37 8.47 0.23 4.79
C LEU A 37 7.99 -1.23 4.80
N VAL A 38 6.71 -1.45 5.09
CA VAL A 38 6.12 -2.79 5.21
C VAL A 38 6.07 -3.51 3.87
N ILE A 39 5.67 -2.81 2.79
CA ILE A 39 5.50 -3.47 1.48
C ILE A 39 6.83 -4.04 0.94
N PRO A 40 7.96 -3.29 0.92
CA PRO A 40 9.24 -3.84 0.48
C PRO A 40 9.81 -4.90 1.43
N LEU A 41 9.52 -4.81 2.72
CA LEU A 41 9.95 -5.79 3.72
C LEU A 41 9.28 -7.14 3.45
N GLU A 42 7.95 -7.16 3.35
CA GLU A 42 7.17 -8.35 2.99
C GLU A 42 7.60 -8.91 1.63
N ALA A 43 7.82 -8.05 0.64
CA ALA A 43 8.29 -8.46 -0.67
C ALA A 43 9.69 -9.08 -0.65
N ASN A 44 10.63 -8.57 0.16
CA ASN A 44 11.96 -9.16 0.33
C ASN A 44 11.90 -10.54 0.98
N ILE A 45 11.07 -10.71 2.01
CA ILE A 45 10.88 -12.01 2.68
C ILE A 45 10.30 -13.01 1.68
N ALA A 46 9.25 -12.63 0.95
CA ALA A 46 8.67 -13.46 -0.09
C ALA A 46 9.68 -13.79 -1.22
N ALA A 47 10.52 -12.83 -1.63
CA ALA A 47 11.56 -13.05 -2.63
C ALA A 47 12.64 -14.03 -2.14
N MET A 48 13.06 -13.95 -0.88
CA MET A 48 13.99 -14.92 -0.28
C MET A 48 13.40 -16.33 -0.24
N ILE A 49 12.10 -16.46 0.09
CA ILE A 49 11.40 -17.74 0.09
C ILE A 49 11.24 -18.28 -1.35
N LEU A 50 10.89 -17.44 -2.31
CA LEU A 50 10.79 -17.87 -3.71
C LEU A 50 12.14 -18.23 -4.30
N HIS A 51 13.20 -17.50 -3.96
CA HIS A 51 14.57 -17.80 -4.37
C HIS A 51 15.08 -19.11 -3.76
N SER A 52 14.65 -19.46 -2.54
CA SER A 52 14.99 -20.76 -1.96
C SER A 52 14.27 -21.93 -2.64
N TRP A 53 13.12 -21.69 -3.27
CA TRP A 53 12.39 -22.69 -4.05
C TRP A 53 12.87 -22.81 -5.50
N VAL A 54 13.27 -21.70 -6.12
CA VAL A 54 13.71 -21.67 -7.53
C VAL A 54 14.91 -20.72 -7.72
N PRO A 55 16.13 -21.13 -7.34
CA PRO A 55 17.34 -20.31 -7.47
C PRO A 55 17.78 -20.06 -8.94
N GLY A 56 17.12 -20.70 -9.91
CA GLY A 56 17.45 -20.60 -11.33
C GLY A 56 16.85 -19.39 -12.06
N ILE A 57 15.94 -18.63 -11.44
CA ILE A 57 15.26 -17.50 -12.09
C ILE A 57 15.69 -16.19 -11.41
N PRO A 58 16.25 -15.23 -12.16
CA PRO A 58 16.71 -13.98 -11.58
C PRO A 58 15.53 -13.09 -11.15
N ILE A 59 15.67 -12.46 -9.97
CA ILE A 59 14.65 -11.63 -9.31
C ILE A 59 14.07 -10.54 -10.22
N TRP A 60 14.86 -9.96 -11.12
CA TRP A 60 14.39 -8.92 -12.05
C TRP A 60 13.32 -9.44 -13.01
N LEU A 61 13.36 -10.72 -13.38
CA LEU A 61 12.39 -11.32 -14.30
C LEU A 61 11.01 -11.45 -13.65
N PHE A 62 10.96 -11.85 -12.39
CA PHE A 62 9.71 -11.88 -11.61
C PHE A 62 9.12 -10.48 -11.43
N SER A 63 9.97 -9.48 -11.13
CA SER A 63 9.53 -8.09 -10.99
C SER A 63 8.94 -7.54 -12.29
N LEU A 64 9.54 -7.87 -13.44
CA LEU A 64 9.06 -7.45 -14.77
C LEU A 64 7.71 -8.10 -15.10
N VAL A 65 7.55 -9.40 -14.83
CA VAL A 65 6.28 -10.13 -15.07
C VAL A 65 5.15 -9.57 -14.19
N ILE A 66 5.40 -9.36 -12.90
CA ILE A 66 4.40 -8.81 -11.97
C ILE A 66 4.02 -7.38 -12.36
N THR A 67 4.99 -6.55 -12.73
CA THR A 67 4.75 -5.17 -13.17
C THR A 67 3.92 -5.13 -14.45
N LEU A 68 4.22 -5.99 -15.42
CA LEU A 68 3.41 -6.11 -16.65
C LEU A 68 2.00 -6.62 -16.36
N ALA A 69 1.85 -7.59 -15.46
CA ALA A 69 0.54 -8.11 -15.06
C ALA A 69 -0.32 -7.04 -14.36
N LEU A 70 0.27 -6.28 -13.44
CA LEU A 70 -0.39 -5.16 -12.75
C LEU A 70 -0.71 -4.00 -13.68
N THR A 71 0.19 -3.69 -14.62
CA THR A 71 -0.04 -2.65 -15.62
C THR A 71 -1.17 -3.07 -16.57
N GLY A 72 -1.15 -4.32 -17.03
CA GLY A 72 -2.20 -4.90 -17.86
C GLY A 72 -3.56 -4.93 -17.14
N SER A 73 -3.59 -5.36 -15.88
CA SER A 73 -4.83 -5.37 -15.09
C SER A 73 -5.35 -3.95 -14.83
N ASN A 74 -4.47 -2.98 -14.56
CA ASN A 74 -4.85 -1.57 -14.43
C ASN A 74 -5.47 -1.04 -15.73
N LEU A 75 -4.85 -1.30 -16.88
CA LEU A 75 -5.38 -0.87 -18.19
C LEU A 75 -6.75 -1.49 -18.51
N LEU A 76 -6.96 -2.74 -18.11
CA LEU A 76 -8.26 -3.41 -18.23
C LEU A 76 -9.31 -2.86 -17.24
N SER A 77 -8.88 -2.46 -16.04
CA SER A 77 -9.75 -1.91 -14.99
C SER A 77 -10.19 -0.47 -15.30
N VAL A 78 -9.32 0.35 -15.89
CA VAL A 78 -9.67 1.72 -16.34
C VAL A 78 -10.76 1.70 -17.42
N LYS A 79 -10.83 0.64 -18.24
CA LYS A 79 -11.94 0.44 -19.19
C LYS A 79 -13.31 0.24 -18.50
N LYS A 80 -13.37 -0.17 -17.22
CA LYS A 80 -14.62 -0.27 -16.46
C LYS A 80 -15.04 1.04 -15.80
N LEU A 81 -14.13 1.98 -15.55
CA LEU A 81 -14.45 3.25 -14.87
C LEU A 81 -15.17 4.27 -15.79
N ARG A 82 -15.00 4.19 -17.11
CA ARG A 82 -15.65 5.11 -18.08
C ARG A 82 -17.11 4.74 -18.41
N ARG A 83 -17.78 3.93 -17.59
CA ARG A 83 -19.16 3.45 -17.84
C ARG A 83 -20.09 3.55 -16.62
N ILE A 84 -19.72 4.31 -15.59
CA ILE A 84 -20.60 4.66 -14.47
C ILE A 84 -20.68 6.17 -14.39
#